data_AF-A0A9P5N932-F1
#
_entry.id   AF-A0A9P5N932-F1
#
_cell.length_a   1.000
_cell.length_b   1.000
_cell.length_c   1.000
_cell.angle_alpha   90.00
_cell.angle_beta   90.00
_cell.angle_gamma   90.00
#
_symmetry.space_group_name_H-M   'P 1'
#
loop_
_entity.id
_entity.type
_entity.pdbx_description
1 polymer ?
#
loop_
_entity_poly.entity_id
_entity_poly.type
_entity_poly.pdbx_seq_one_letter_code
_entity_poly.pdbx_strand_id
1 'polypeptide(L)'
;MYNHFETPLQCSPISKLNRDILLLIFSLNADMFSPPEYDLGRGTTLTNHFALDTTLTTSRVCGVWRDVILESPSIWDRILQLERMRELGKEGREEIMKRTGSAPLCILGPSEVYEEMQSQESVREAVFFDTLLWD
;
A
#
# COMPACT_ATOMS: atom_id res chain seq x y z
N MET A 1 -10.94 26.05 47.82
CA MET A 1 -9.57 25.67 47.42
C MET A 1 -9.67 24.27 46.83
N TYR A 2 -9.94 24.16 45.52
CA TYR A 2 -10.11 22.87 44.85
C TYR A 2 -8.79 22.50 44.16
N ASN A 3 -8.19 21.40 44.61
CA ASN A 3 -7.01 20.83 43.98
C ASN A 3 -7.41 20.23 42.63
N HIS A 4 -6.94 20.82 41.53
CA HIS A 4 -6.92 20.16 40.24
C HIS A 4 -5.92 19.01 40.31
N PHE A 5 -6.45 17.78 40.42
CA PHE A 5 -5.68 16.60 40.08
C PHE A 5 -5.48 16.61 38.56
N GLU A 6 -4.32 17.07 38.11
CA GLU A 6 -3.83 16.76 36.76
C GLU A 6 -3.67 15.24 36.69
N THR A 7 -4.57 14.56 36.00
CA THR A 7 -4.35 13.17 35.58
C THR A 7 -3.13 13.16 34.68
N PRO A 8 -2.10 12.33 34.96
CA PRO A 8 -0.94 12.23 34.07
C PRO A 8 -1.44 11.87 32.68
N LEU A 9 -0.99 12.60 31.65
CA LEU A 9 -1.27 12.28 30.26
C LEU A 9 -0.91 10.80 30.04
N GLN A 10 -1.93 9.95 30.01
CA GLN A 10 -1.72 8.52 29.91
C GLN A 10 -1.26 8.22 28.49
N CYS A 11 0.02 7.91 28.34
CA CYS A 11 0.59 7.50 27.07
C CYS A 11 -0.20 6.30 26.52
N SER A 12 -0.72 6.43 25.30
CA SER A 12 -1.47 5.36 24.62
C SER A 12 -0.67 4.05 24.67
N PRO A 13 -1.28 2.88 24.93
CA PRO A 13 -0.55 1.61 25.06
C PRO A 13 0.41 1.32 23.90
N ILE A 14 0.05 1.70 22.69
CA ILE A 14 0.87 1.54 21.48
C ILE A 14 2.18 2.32 21.52
N SER A 15 2.24 3.45 22.23
CA SER A 15 3.47 4.24 22.39
C SER A 15 4.53 3.56 23.26
N LYS A 16 4.16 2.47 23.95
CA LYS A 16 5.07 1.65 24.75
C LYS A 16 5.69 0.50 23.95
N LEU A 17 5.23 0.26 22.72
CA LEU A 17 5.79 -0.77 21.86
C LEU A 17 7.18 -0.37 21.38
N ASN A 18 8.06 -1.36 21.23
CA ASN A 18 9.36 -1.15 20.63
C ASN A 18 9.21 -0.68 19.16
N ARG A 19 10.16 0.13 18.69
CA ARG A 19 10.20 0.64 17.31
C ARG A 19 10.08 -0.47 16.26
N ASP A 20 10.68 -1.64 16.49
CA ASP A 20 10.65 -2.77 15.56
C ASP A 20 9.25 -3.39 15.45
N ILE A 21 8.51 -3.42 16.56
CA ILE A 21 7.12 -3.88 16.57
C ILE A 21 6.22 -2.87 15.84
N LEU A 22 6.43 -1.56 16.07
CA LEU A 22 5.72 -0.52 15.34
C LEU A 22 6.00 -0.60 13.84
N LEU A 23 7.26 -0.78 13.45
CA LEU A 23 7.67 -0.97 12.06
C LEU A 23 6.96 -2.18 11.44
N LEU A 24 6.94 -3.32 12.13
CA LEU A 24 6.25 -4.53 11.67
C LEU A 24 4.75 -4.26 11.44
N ILE A 25 4.07 -3.62 12.40
CA ILE A 25 2.64 -3.27 12.27
C ILE A 25 2.43 -2.36 11.06
N PHE A 26 3.25 -1.33 10.90
CA PHE A 26 3.12 -0.39 9.79
C PHE A 26 3.43 -1.04 8.43
N SER A 27 4.39 -1.96 8.37
CA SER A 27 4.67 -2.74 7.17
C SER A 27 3.49 -3.63 6.76
N LEU A 28 2.76 -4.21 7.72
CA LEU A 28 1.54 -4.97 7.42
C LEU A 28 0.43 -4.08 6.88
N ASN A 29 0.28 -2.87 7.42
CA ASN A 29 -0.69 -1.88 6.93
C ASN A 29 -0.29 -1.28 5.56
N ALA A 30 1.00 -1.34 5.24
CA ALA A 30 1.62 -0.85 4.02
C ALA A 30 1.82 -1.96 2.97
N ASP A 31 1.10 -3.08 3.07
CA ASP A 31 1.19 -4.17 2.11
C ASP A 31 0.06 -4.08 1.08
N MET A 32 0.39 -3.65 -0.15
CA MET A 32 -0.57 -3.61 -1.25
C MET A 32 -1.06 -4.99 -1.72
N PHE A 33 -0.38 -6.07 -1.32
CA PHE A 33 -0.78 -7.44 -1.62
C PHE A 33 -1.66 -8.06 -0.54
N SER A 34 -1.96 -7.32 0.53
CA SER A 34 -2.91 -7.78 1.53
C SER A 34 -4.28 -8.01 0.88
N PRO A 35 -4.91 -9.18 1.06
CA PRO A 35 -6.20 -9.46 0.46
C PRO A 35 -7.22 -8.43 0.98
N PRO A 36 -8.11 -7.93 0.11
CA PRO A 36 -9.11 -6.99 0.56
C PRO A 36 -10.06 -7.68 1.55
N GLU A 37 -10.58 -6.90 2.50
CA GLU A 37 -11.57 -7.43 3.44
C GLU A 37 -12.87 -7.74 2.67
N TYR A 38 -13.32 -8.99 2.75
CA TYR A 38 -14.56 -9.44 2.12
C TYR A 38 -15.66 -9.60 3.17
N ASP A 39 -16.83 -9.01 2.91
CA ASP A 39 -18.05 -9.36 3.66
C ASP A 39 -18.68 -10.58 3.01
N LEU A 40 -18.44 -11.76 3.60
CA LEU A 40 -19.05 -13.01 3.16
C LEU A 40 -20.59 -12.99 3.26
N GLY A 41 -21.17 -12.13 4.10
CA GLY A 41 -22.62 -11.97 4.25
C GLY A 41 -23.27 -11.13 3.15
N ARG A 42 -22.51 -10.24 2.50
CA ARG A 42 -22.99 -9.40 1.37
C ARG A 42 -22.42 -9.79 0.00
N GLY A 43 -21.36 -10.61 -0.04
CA GLY A 43 -20.66 -10.93 -1.29
C GLY A 43 -19.98 -9.71 -1.91
N THR A 44 -19.64 -8.71 -1.11
CA THR A 44 -19.03 -7.46 -1.56
C THR A 44 -17.68 -7.22 -0.88
N THR A 45 -16.71 -6.70 -1.64
CA THR A 45 -15.47 -6.16 -1.10
C THR A 45 -15.80 -4.98 -0.17
N LEU A 46 -15.40 -5.05 1.09
CA LEU A 46 -15.69 -4.01 2.09
C LEU A 46 -14.83 -2.76 1.88
N THR A 47 -13.63 -2.92 1.34
CA THR A 47 -12.69 -1.82 1.18
C THR A 47 -11.91 -1.92 -0.14
N ASN A 48 -12.01 -0.89 -0.99
CA ASN A 48 -10.97 -0.58 -1.96
C ASN A 48 -9.85 0.16 -1.22
N HIS A 49 -8.96 -0.59 -0.59
CA HIS A 49 -7.97 -0.03 0.32
C HIS A 49 -6.61 0.11 -0.38
N PHE A 50 -6.19 1.36 -0.62
CA PHE A 50 -4.84 1.66 -1.07
C PHE A 50 -3.88 1.65 0.12
N ALA A 51 -2.87 0.76 0.10
CA ALA A 51 -1.84 0.70 1.14
C ALA A 51 -1.15 2.07 1.37
N LEU A 52 -1.00 2.86 0.31
CA LEU A 52 -0.51 4.24 0.38
C LEU A 52 -1.37 5.13 1.28
N ASP A 53 -2.70 5.07 1.16
CA ASP A 53 -3.60 5.95 1.91
C ASP A 53 -3.55 5.66 3.40
N THR A 54 -3.46 4.38 3.76
CA THR A 54 -3.30 4.00 5.17
C THR A 54 -1.92 4.33 5.69
N THR A 55 -0.87 4.20 4.89
CA THR A 55 0.47 4.67 5.27
C THR A 55 0.47 6.18 5.56
N LEU A 56 -0.15 6.97 4.68
CA LEU A 56 -0.28 8.41 4.85
C LEU A 56 -1.12 8.78 6.08
N THR A 57 -2.25 8.10 6.29
CA THR A 57 -3.13 8.34 7.44
C THR A 57 -2.44 7.96 8.76
N THR A 58 -1.76 6.83 8.79
CA THR A 58 -0.99 6.35 9.95
C THR A 58 0.14 7.32 10.31
N SER A 59 0.81 7.92 9.32
CA SER A 59 1.85 8.93 9.54
C SER A 59 1.35 10.23 10.20
N ARG A 60 0.03 10.44 10.27
CA ARG A 60 -0.57 11.66 10.85
C ARG A 60 -0.97 11.51 12.32
N VAL A 61 -0.93 10.29 12.89
CA VAL A 61 -1.40 10.02 14.26
C VAL A 61 -0.55 10.75 15.31
N CYS A 62 0.77 10.62 15.25
CA CYS A 62 1.69 11.35 16.13
C CYS A 62 3.09 11.49 15.49
N GLY A 63 3.97 12.28 16.13
CA GLY A 63 5.36 12.46 15.68
C GLY A 63 6.14 11.14 15.61
N VAL A 64 6.07 10.31 16.65
CA VAL A 64 6.78 9.02 16.68
C VAL A 64 6.37 8.11 15.53
N TRP A 65 5.08 8.03 15.21
CA TRP A 65 4.60 7.19 14.10
C TRP A 65 5.05 7.74 12.76
N ARG A 66 5.00 9.07 12.60
CA ARG A 66 5.55 9.74 11.43
C ARG A 66 7.01 9.37 11.25
N ASP A 67 7.84 9.53 12.28
CA ASP A 67 9.28 9.30 12.19
C ASP A 67 9.57 7.85 11.79
N VAL A 68 8.93 6.86 12.43
CA VAL A 68 9.07 5.44 12.06
C VAL A 68 8.69 5.19 10.60
N ILE A 69 7.57 5.76 10.14
CA ILE A 69 7.08 5.54 8.77
C ILE A 69 7.97 6.23 7.74
N LEU A 70 8.37 7.48 7.98
CA LEU A 70 9.15 8.27 7.03
C LEU A 70 10.60 7.79 6.90
N GLU A 71 11.18 7.27 7.98
CA GLU A 71 12.57 6.81 8.02
C GLU A 71 12.77 5.37 7.54
N SER A 72 11.70 4.67 7.14
CA SER A 72 11.75 3.25 6.81
C SER A 72 11.46 3.02 5.32
N PRO A 73 12.49 2.92 4.46
CA PRO A 73 12.30 2.69 3.02
C PRO A 73 11.45 1.46 2.67
N SER A 74 11.53 0.40 3.48
CA SER A 74 10.75 -0.84 3.34
C SER A 74 9.26 -0.71 3.61
N ILE A 75 8.77 0.48 3.97
CA ILE A 75 7.35 0.80 3.98
C ILE A 75 6.94 1.37 2.61
N TRP A 76 7.83 2.11 1.96
CA TRP A 76 7.53 2.83 0.72
C TRP A 76 7.74 1.98 -0.54
N ASP A 77 8.35 0.80 -0.41
CA ASP A 77 8.61 -0.13 -1.50
C ASP A 77 7.39 -0.99 -1.88
N ARG A 78 6.44 -1.20 -0.96
CA ARG A 78 5.29 -2.11 -1.10
C ARG A 78 3.91 -1.45 -1.15
N ILE A 79 3.84 -0.12 -1.29
CA ILE A 79 2.57 0.65 -1.24
C ILE A 79 2.07 1.15 -2.60
N LEU A 80 2.75 0.81 -3.69
CA LEU A 80 2.57 1.48 -4.98
C LEU A 80 1.56 0.78 -5.88
N GLN A 81 0.31 1.19 -5.77
CA GLN A 81 -0.73 0.85 -6.74
C GLN A 81 -0.82 1.94 -7.82
N LEU A 82 -0.67 1.57 -9.10
CA LEU A 82 -0.57 2.52 -10.24
C LEU A 82 -1.78 3.46 -10.33
N GLU A 83 -2.97 2.93 -10.09
CA GLU A 83 -4.21 3.73 -10.08
C GLU A 83 -4.11 4.89 -9.11
N ARG A 84 -3.65 4.64 -7.88
CA ARG A 84 -3.48 5.66 -6.86
C ARG A 84 -2.29 6.58 -7.13
N MET A 85 -1.19 6.06 -7.68
CA MET A 85 -0.03 6.88 -8.06
C MET A 85 -0.36 7.91 -9.15
N ARG A 86 -1.29 7.61 -10.05
CA ARG A 86 -1.76 8.55 -11.08
C ARG A 86 -2.45 9.76 -10.47
N GLU A 87 -3.15 9.56 -9.36
CA GLU A 87 -3.85 10.61 -8.62
C GLU A 87 -2.89 11.49 -7.80
N LEU A 88 -1.68 11.00 -7.52
CA LEU A 88 -0.63 11.82 -6.92
C LEU A 88 -0.10 12.83 -7.94
N GLY A 89 0.02 14.09 -7.51
CA GLY A 89 0.80 15.09 -8.22
C GLY A 89 2.29 14.71 -8.32
N LYS A 90 3.03 15.41 -9.18
CA LYS A 90 4.47 15.19 -9.40
C LYS A 90 5.26 15.13 -8.09
N GLU A 91 5.03 16.10 -7.20
CA GLU A 91 5.70 16.20 -5.89
C GLU A 91 5.45 14.98 -5.00
N GLY A 92 4.22 14.44 -5.01
CA GLY A 92 3.88 13.26 -4.23
C GLY A 92 4.63 12.02 -4.72
N ARG A 93 4.76 11.86 -6.04
CA ARG A 93 5.55 10.77 -6.63
C ARG A 93 7.04 10.91 -6.31
N GLU A 94 7.59 12.11 -6.44
CA GLU A 94 9.00 12.39 -6.10
C GLU A 94 9.30 12.10 -4.62
N GLU A 95 8.39 12.48 -3.72
CA GLU A 95 8.55 12.20 -2.29
C GLU A 95 8.49 10.70 -1.98
N ILE A 96 7.62 9.93 -2.66
CA ILE A 96 7.62 8.47 -2.52
C ILE A 96 8.96 7.89 -3.01
N MET A 97 9.40 8.26 -4.22
CA MET A 97 10.68 7.77 -4.75
C MET A 97 11.86 8.10 -3.83
N LYS A 98 11.87 9.33 -3.27
CA LYS A 98 12.87 9.76 -2.30
C LYS A 98 12.86 8.90 -1.04
N ARG A 99 11.68 8.53 -0.53
CA ARG A 99 11.54 7.72 0.69
C ARG A 99 11.83 6.24 0.47
N THR A 100 11.47 5.70 -0.70
CA THR A 100 11.84 4.33 -1.09
C THR A 100 13.36 4.17 -1.21
N GLY A 101 14.08 5.25 -1.55
CA GLY A 101 15.55 5.22 -1.60
C GLY A 101 16.05 4.14 -2.55
N SER A 102 16.83 3.18 -2.03
CA SER A 102 17.34 2.03 -2.79
C SER A 102 16.58 0.73 -2.56
N ALA A 103 15.43 0.77 -1.87
CA ALA A 103 14.61 -0.42 -1.65
C ALA A 103 13.95 -0.87 -2.98
N PRO A 104 13.71 -2.18 -3.17
CA PRO A 104 13.17 -2.71 -4.42
C PRO A 104 11.70 -2.31 -4.60
N LEU A 105 11.43 -1.48 -5.61
CA LEU A 105 10.09 -0.98 -5.90
C LEU A 105 9.16 -2.11 -6.35
N CYS A 106 8.11 -2.40 -5.59
CA CYS A 106 7.00 -3.26 -6.04
C CYS A 106 5.87 -2.37 -6.56
N ILE A 107 5.30 -2.70 -7.71
CA ILE A 107 4.22 -1.94 -8.33
C ILE A 107 3.05 -2.88 -8.66
N LEU A 108 1.83 -2.49 -8.28
CA LEU A 108 0.61 -3.18 -8.67
C LEU A 108 -0.11 -2.37 -9.77
N GLY A 109 -0.32 -3.00 -10.92
CA GLY A 109 -1.09 -2.43 -12.02
C GLY A 109 -2.57 -2.83 -11.98
N PRO A 110 -3.44 -2.08 -12.68
CA PRO A 110 -4.84 -2.46 -12.85
C PRO A 110 -4.96 -3.87 -13.46
N SER A 111 -5.86 -4.69 -12.92
CA SER A 111 -6.11 -6.06 -13.41
C SER A 111 -6.55 -6.10 -14.88
N GLU A 112 -7.17 -5.03 -15.38
CA GLU A 112 -7.65 -4.91 -16.77
C GLU A 112 -6.52 -5.08 -17.81
N VAL A 113 -5.29 -4.73 -17.45
CA VAL A 113 -4.12 -4.91 -18.34
C VAL A 113 -3.76 -6.38 -18.52
N TYR A 114 -4.04 -7.24 -17.51
CA TYR A 114 -3.76 -8.67 -17.60
C TYR A 114 -4.77 -9.40 -18.51
N GLU A 115 -6.03 -8.99 -18.53
CA GLU A 115 -7.05 -9.57 -19.42
C GLU A 115 -6.82 -9.18 -20.89
N GLU A 116 -6.40 -7.94 -21.15
CA GLU A 116 -5.99 -7.50 -22.50
C GLU A 116 -4.73 -8.22 -22.99
N MET A 117 -3.74 -8.45 -22.12
CA MET A 117 -2.51 -9.16 -22.49
C MET A 117 -2.75 -10.65 -22.74
N GLN A 118 -3.56 -11.33 -21.93
CA GLN A 118 -3.91 -12.74 -22.17
C GLN A 118 -4.79 -12.92 -23.40
N SER A 119 -5.72 -12.00 -23.65
CA SER A 119 -6.53 -12.04 -24.88
C SER A 119 -5.67 -11.76 -26.13
N GLN A 120 -4.70 -10.85 -26.07
CA GLN A 120 -3.77 -10.61 -27.19
C GLN A 120 -2.78 -11.75 -27.42
N GLU A 121 -2.29 -12.41 -26.36
CA GLU A 121 -1.41 -13.58 -26.45
C GLU A 121 -2.15 -14.79 -27.02
N SER A 122 -3.38 -15.03 -26.57
CA SER A 122 -4.26 -16.07 -27.11
C SER A 122 -4.65 -15.82 -28.58
N VAL A 123 -4.88 -14.55 -28.97
CA VAL A 123 -5.09 -14.17 -30.37
C VAL A 123 -3.83 -14.35 -31.20
N ARG A 124 -2.65 -14.02 -30.67
CA ARG A 124 -1.36 -14.22 -31.35
C ARG A 124 -1.05 -15.69 -31.57
N GLU A 125 -1.30 -16.55 -30.58
CA GLU A 125 -1.17 -18.00 -30.71
C GLU A 125 -2.16 -18.54 -31.74
N ALA A 126 -3.43 -18.13 -31.69
CA ALA A 126 -4.43 -18.55 -32.68
C ALA A 126 -4.04 -18.16 -34.11
N VAL A 127 -3.55 -16.93 -34.32
CA VAL A 127 -3.04 -16.46 -35.61
C VAL A 127 -1.77 -17.23 -36.03
N PHE A 128 -0.89 -17.57 -35.09
CA PHE A 128 0.32 -18.37 -35.35
C PHE A 128 -0.03 -19.80 -35.78
N PHE A 129 -1.01 -20.44 -35.13
CA PHE A 129 -1.50 -21.77 -35.51
C PHE A 129 -2.21 -21.78 -36.86
N ASP A 130 -3.04 -20.76 -37.16
CA ASP A 130 -3.72 -20.65 -38.46
C ASP A 130 -2.74 -20.39 -39.62
N THR A 131 -1.62 -19.72 -39.38
CA THR A 131 -0.61 -19.42 -40.41
C THR A 131 0.30 -20.61 -40.73
N LEU A 132 0.47 -21.57 -39.81
CA LEU A 132 1.35 -22.74 -39.98
C LEU A 132 0.62 -24.03 -40.39
N LEU A 133 -0.71 -24.05 -40.39
CA LEU A 133 -1.53 -25.22 -40.77
C LEU A 133 -2.00 -25.22 -42.23
N TRP A 134 -1.58 -24.23 -43.03
CA TRP A 134 -1.91 -24.12 -44.46
C TRP A 134 -0.69 -23.95 -45.38
N ASP A 135 0.49 -24.43 -44.95
CA ASP A 135 1.63 -24.72 -45.85
C ASP A 135 1.98 -26.22 -45.82
#